data_AF-A0A7W9Z7N8-F1
#
_entry.id   AF-A0A7W9Z7N8-F1
#
_cell.length_a   1.000
_cell.length_b   1.000
_cell.length_c   1.000
_cell.angle_alpha   90.00
_cell.angle_beta   90.00
_cell.angle_gamma   90.00
#
_symmetry.space_group_name_H-M   'P 1'
#
loop_
_entity.id
_entity.type
_entity.pdbx_description
1 polymer ?
#
loop_
_entity_poly.entity_id
_entity_poly.type
_entity_poly.pdbx_seq_one_letter_code
_entity_poly.pdbx_strand_id
1 'polypeptide(L)' 'MSNVIAFLERMGQDAQLRHASQNDVRLALAREQIDPELQAAILAKDQQRLETLLGSSNVCCMIEADSGEEDASYLEQCA' A
#
# COMPACT_ATOMS: atom_id res chain seq x y z
N MET A 1 -9.87 -0.92 -12.08
CA MET A 1 -9.07 -0.67 -10.86
C MET A 1 -9.37 0.75 -10.39
N SER A 2 -9.49 0.99 -9.09
CA SER A 2 -9.76 2.36 -8.57
C SER A 2 -8.55 3.25 -8.84
N ASN A 3 -8.76 4.44 -9.43
CA ASN A 3 -7.69 5.40 -9.74
C ASN A 3 -6.85 5.77 -8.49
N VAL A 4 -7.46 5.73 -7.31
CA VAL A 4 -6.78 5.95 -6.02
C VAL A 4 -5.78 4.84 -5.70
N ILE A 5 -6.16 3.57 -5.87
CA ILE A 5 -5.29 2.43 -5.56
C ILE A 5 -4.09 2.43 -6.52
N ALA A 6 -4.34 2.64 -7.81
CA ALA A 6 -3.27 2.73 -8.81
C ALA A 6 -2.29 3.89 -8.52
N PHE A 7 -2.80 5.03 -8.07
CA PHE A 7 -1.96 6.15 -7.67
C PHE A 7 -1.10 5.82 -6.43
N LEU A 8 -1.70 5.25 -5.38
CA LEU A 8 -0.99 4.91 -4.14
C LEU A 8 0.04 3.80 -4.37
N GLU A 9 -0.27 2.83 -5.22
CA GLU A 9 0.66 1.79 -5.64
C GLU A 9 1.88 2.40 -6.37
N ARG A 10 1.63 3.28 -7.36
CA ARG A 10 2.69 4.01 -8.05
C ARG A 10 3.49 4.88 -7.09
N MET A 11 2.85 5.54 -6.13
CA MET A 11 3.53 6.35 -5.11
C MET A 11 4.47 5.50 -4.22
N GLY A 12 4.10 4.25 -3.96
CA GLY A 12 4.92 3.31 -3.19
C GLY A 12 6.10 2.73 -3.99
N GLN A 13 5.90 2.48 -5.29
CA GLN A 13 6.90 1.90 -6.20
C GLN A 13 7.86 2.96 -6.78
N ASP A 14 7.40 4.19 -7.02
CA ASP A 14 8.17 5.27 -7.62
C ASP A 14 8.90 6.09 -6.56
N ALA A 15 10.23 5.95 -6.53
CA ALA A 15 11.11 6.68 -5.62
C ALA A 15 10.98 8.21 -5.76
N GLN A 16 10.65 8.73 -6.95
CA GLN A 16 10.46 10.17 -7.15
C GLN A 16 9.19 10.64 -6.45
N LEU A 17 8.07 9.93 -6.58
CA LEU A 17 6.82 10.28 -5.89
C LEU A 17 6.89 10.06 -4.38
N ARG A 18 7.64 9.05 -3.93
CA ARG A 18 7.85 8.78 -2.50
C ARG A 18 8.58 9.91 -1.78
N HIS A 19 9.51 10.57 -2.47
CA HIS A 19 10.32 11.67 -1.92
C HIS A 19 9.92 13.05 -2.48
N ALA A 20 8.86 13.10 -3.30
CA ALA A 20 8.34 14.31 -3.91
C ALA A 20 7.89 15.32 -2.86
N SER A 21 7.99 16.61 -3.20
CA SER A 21 7.39 17.64 -2.37
C SER A 21 5.86 17.50 -2.35
N GLN A 22 5.21 18.04 -1.32
CA GLN A 22 3.74 18.02 -1.27
C GLN A 22 3.09 18.72 -2.48
N ASN A 23 3.76 19.72 -3.06
CA ASN A 23 3.30 20.40 -4.26
C ASN A 23 3.35 19.48 -5.49
N ASP A 24 4.42 18.69 -5.63
CA ASP A 24 4.56 17.74 -6.74
C ASP A 24 3.56 16.59 -6.62
N VAL A 25 3.32 16.09 -5.40
CA VAL A 25 2.28 15.09 -5.13
C VAL A 25 0.89 15.64 -5.47
N ARG A 26 0.61 16.91 -5.10
CA ARG A 26 -0.66 17.57 -5.45
C ARG A 26 -0.84 17.68 -6.97
N LEU A 27 0.22 18.04 -7.69
CA LEU A 27 0.18 18.12 -9.15
C LEU A 27 -0.03 16.73 -9.78
N ALA A 28 0.59 15.69 -9.23
CA ALA A 28 0.41 14.33 -9.69
C ALA A 28 -1.03 13.84 -9.45
N LEU A 29 -1.60 14.12 -8.27
CA LEU A 29 -2.99 13.81 -7.94
C LEU A 29 -4.00 14.52 -8.86
N ALA A 30 -3.76 15.79 -9.16
CA ALA A 30 -4.63 16.58 -10.04
C ALA A 30 -4.72 16.01 -11.47
N ARG A 31 -3.73 15.21 -11.89
CA ARG A 31 -3.71 14.56 -13.22
C ARG A 31 -4.51 13.25 -13.27
N GLU A 32 -4.88 12.67 -12.12
CA GLU A 32 -5.36 11.28 -12.01
C GLU A 32 -6.89 11.11 -12.01
N GLN A 33 -7.68 12.14 -12.32
CA GLN A 33 -9.16 12.07 -12.25
C GLN A 33 -9.66 11.47 -10.91
N ILE A 34 -8.94 11.76 -9.82
CA ILE A 34 -9.33 11.39 -8.46
C ILE A 34 -10.23 12.49 -7.89
N ASP A 35 -11.26 12.13 -7.14
CA ASP A 35 -12.15 13.09 -6.49
C ASP A 35 -11.35 14.09 -5.63
N PRO A 36 -11.63 15.41 -5.71
CA PRO A 36 -10.96 16.42 -4.89
C PRO A 36 -10.95 16.12 -3.38
N GLU A 37 -12.00 15.50 -2.83
CA GLU A 37 -12.04 15.14 -1.41
C GLU A 37 -11.03 14.04 -1.07
N LEU A 38 -10.86 13.07 -1.96
CA LEU A 38 -9.85 12.02 -1.83
C LEU A 38 -8.45 12.59 -1.99
N GLN A 39 -8.23 13.53 -2.92
CA GLN A 39 -6.94 14.21 -3.06
C GLN A 39 -6.56 14.96 -1.78
N ALA A 40 -7.50 15.68 -1.17
CA ALA A 40 -7.27 16.41 0.08
C ALA A 40 -6.93 15.45 1.23
N ALA A 41 -7.64 14.33 1.34
CA ALA A 41 -7.39 13.33 2.37
C ALA A 41 -6.01 12.65 2.19
N ILE A 42 -5.59 12.35 0.95
CA ILE A 42 -4.24 11.83 0.64
C ILE A 42 -3.15 12.84 1.03
N LEU A 43 -3.30 14.12 0.66
CA LEU A 43 -2.31 15.17 0.95
C LEU A 43 -2.17 15.47 2.44
N ALA A 44 -3.28 15.38 3.18
CA ALA A 44 -3.30 15.52 4.64
C ALA A 44 -2.80 14.26 5.38
N LYS A 45 -2.61 13.15 4.67
CA LYS A 45 -2.37 11.81 5.26
C LYS A 45 -3.46 11.41 6.26
N ASP A 46 -4.69 11.82 5.99
CA ASP A 46 -5.85 11.59 6.85
C ASP A 46 -6.44 10.22 6.55
N GLN A 47 -5.93 9.20 7.25
CA GLN A 47 -6.37 7.81 7.08
C GLN A 47 -7.87 7.64 7.37
N GLN A 48 -8.37 8.26 8.45
CA GLN A 48 -9.76 8.09 8.86
C GLN A 48 -10.73 8.67 7.81
N ARG A 49 -10.38 9.82 7.23
CA ARG A 49 -11.16 10.41 6.14
C ARG A 49 -11.07 9.58 4.86
N LEU A 50 -9.90 9.02 4.54
CA LEU A 50 -9.76 8.11 3.39
C LEU A 50 -10.62 6.87 3.53
N GLU A 51 -10.61 6.22 4.69
CA GLU A 51 -11.42 5.05 5.01
C GLU A 51 -12.92 5.36 4.85
N THR A 52 -13.36 6.52 5.35
CA THR A 52 -14.74 6.98 5.23
C THR A 52 -15.14 7.21 3.78
N LEU A 53 -14.32 7.94 3.00
CA LEU A 53 -14.58 8.24 1.59
C LEU A 53 -14.57 7.00 0.70
N LEU A 54 -13.75 6.00 1.04
CA LEU A 54 -13.62 4.75 0.28
C LEU A 54 -14.56 3.65 0.79
N GLY A 55 -15.37 3.90 1.83
CA GLY A 55 -16.24 2.90 2.44
C GLY A 55 -15.49 1.64 2.91
N SER A 56 -14.22 1.80 3.32
CA SER A 56 -13.29 0.71 3.60
C SER A 56 -12.65 0.90 4.97
N SER A 57 -12.38 -0.19 5.69
CA SER A 57 -11.62 -0.17 6.94
C SER A 57 -10.24 -0.80 6.73
N ASN A 58 -9.23 -0.35 7.49
CA ASN A 58 -7.95 -1.05 7.54
C ASN A 58 -8.16 -2.50 8.02
N VAL A 59 -7.66 -3.47 7.23
CA VAL A 59 -7.62 -4.88 7.61
C VAL A 59 -6.14 -5.26 7.76
N CYS A 60 -5.74 -5.59 8.98
CA CYS A 60 -4.43 -6.17 9.25
C CYS A 60 -4.58 -7.70 9.25
N CYS A 61 -3.98 -8.37 8.25
CA CYS A 61 -3.86 -9.82 8.24
C CYS A 61 -2.51 -10.19 8.82
N MET A 62 -2.49 -11.03 9.87
CA MET A 62 -1.26 -11.69 10.28
C MET A 62 -0.97 -12.80 9.26
N ILE A 63 0.17 -12.68 8.57
CA ILE A 63 0.71 -13.78 7.76
C ILE A 63 1.71 -14.49 8.67
N GLU A 64 1.34 -15.67 9.16
CA GLU A 64 2.29 -16.54 9.84
C GLU A 64 3.32 -17.02 8.82
N ALA A 65 4.61 -16.86 9.16
CA ALA A 65 5.66 -17.51 8.40
C ALA A 65 5.45 -19.02 8.53
N ASP A 66 5.60 -19.75 7.43
CA ASP A 66 5.65 -21.21 7.44
C ASP A 66 6.77 -21.62 8.40
N SER A 67 6.40 -22.09 9.60
CA SER A 67 7.34 -22.64 10.56
C SER A 67 7.75 -23.98 9.99
N GLY A 68 8.80 -23.98 9.17
CA GLY A 68 9.33 -25.18 8.52
C GLY A 68 9.63 -26.27 9.55
N GLU A 69 8.64 -27.11 9.84
CA GLU A 69 8.87 -28.47 10.34
C GLU A 69 9.50 -29.23 9.18
N GLU A 70 10.81 -29.00 9.00
CA GLU A 70 11.66 -29.75 8.09
C GLU A 70 11.53 -31.23 8.45
N ASP A 71 10.89 -32.01 7.57
CA ASP A 71 10.80 -33.46 7.63
C ASP A 71 12.16 -34.07 8.01
N ALA A 72 12.23 -34.63 9.22
CA ALA A 72 13.41 -35.29 9.77
C ALA A 72 13.75 -36.63 9.08
N SER A 73 13.50 -36.77 7.77
CA SER A 73 13.75 -38.01 7.00
C SER A 73 15.06 -38.02 6.21
N TYR A 74 15.89 -36.97 6.28
CA TYR A 74 17.13 -36.86 5.50
C TYR A 74 18.44 -37.10 6.29
N LEU A 75 18.38 -37.55 7.54
CA LEU A 75 19.58 -37.82 8.36
C LEU A 75 19.98 -39.30 8.46
N GLU A 76 19.41 -40.20 7.66
CA GLU A 76 19.70 -41.65 7.73
C GLU A 76 20.43 -42.22 6.48
N GLN A 77 21.25 -41.42 5.79
CA GLN A 77 22.12 -41.91 4.70
C GLN A 77 23.61 -41.64 4.96
N CYS A 78 24.05 -41.97 6.18
CA CYS A 78 25.46 -42.22 6.48
C CYS A 78 25.58 -43.45 7.41
N ALA A 79 25.43 -44.65 6.84
CA ALA A 79 25.88 -45.91 7.42
C ALA A 79 26.31 -46.87 6.32
#